data_AF-A0A7X8LEY6-F1
#
_entry.id   AF-A0A7X8LEY6-F1
#
_cell.length_a   1.000
_cell.length_b   1.000
_cell.length_c   1.000
_cell.angle_alpha   90.00
_cell.angle_beta   90.00
_cell.angle_gamma   90.00
#
_symmetry.space_group_name_H-M   'P 1'
#
loop_
_entity.id
_entity.type
_entity.pdbx_description
1 polymer ?
#
loop_
_entity_poly.entity_id
_entity_poly.type
_entity_poly.pdbx_seq_one_letter_code
_entity_poly.pdbx_strand_id
1 'polypeptide(L)' 'MITIDDAIRASKEQLLISDVLITDANTTTQDTLINDIIDIAAKTRFPIAVIDENDNTLKGIISKADVLSSIH' A
#
# COMPACT_ATOMS: atom_id res chain seq x y z
N MET A 1 -1.56 -0.70 6.98
CA MET A 1 -1.23 0.69 6.62
C MET A 1 -2.02 1.63 7.51
N ILE A 2 -1.53 2.84 7.81
CA ILE A 2 -2.27 3.87 8.57
C ILE A 2 -2.12 5.20 7.84
N THR A 3 -3.23 5.88 7.58
CA THR A 3 -3.21 7.23 6.98
C THR A 3 -2.94 8.29 8.04
N ILE A 4 -2.54 9.50 7.63
CA ILE A 4 -2.39 10.63 8.57
C ILE A 4 -3.71 10.94 9.27
N ASP A 5 -4.83 10.92 8.55
CA ASP A 5 -6.16 11.19 9.11
C ASP A 5 -6.54 10.15 10.18
N ASP A 6 -6.27 8.87 9.90
CA ASP A 6 -6.49 7.78 10.86
C ASP A 6 -5.56 7.87 12.08
N ALA A 7 -4.30 8.28 11.89
CA ALA A 7 -3.37 8.49 13.00
C ALA A 7 -3.81 9.64 13.91
N ILE A 8 -4.28 10.74 13.32
CA ILE A 8 -4.86 11.88 14.05
C ILE A 8 -6.12 11.44 14.80
N ARG A 9 -7.01 10.67 14.15
CA ARG A 9 -8.23 10.13 14.78
C ARG A 9 -7.89 9.24 15.96
N ALA A 10 -6.99 8.27 15.78
CA ALA A 10 -6.58 7.34 16.83
C ALA A 10 -6.00 8.08 18.04
N SER A 11 -5.20 9.12 17.81
CA SER A 11 -4.67 9.94 18.90
C SER A 11 -5.75 10.71 19.66
N LYS A 12 -6.75 11.26 18.97
CA LYS A 12 -7.84 12.03 19.60
C LYS A 12 -8.83 11.15 20.37
N GLU A 13 -9.12 9.98 19.82
CA GLU A 13 -10.14 9.05 20.34
C GLU A 13 -9.53 7.96 21.24
N GLN A 14 -8.21 7.98 21.47
CA GLN A 14 -7.47 6.97 22.23
C GLN A 14 -7.69 5.53 21.71
N LEU A 15 -7.75 5.39 20.38
CA LEU A 15 -7.92 4.09 19.73
C LEU A 15 -6.59 3.33 19.68
N LEU A 16 -6.68 2.00 19.64
CA LEU A 16 -5.53 1.15 19.38
C LEU A 16 -5.13 1.23 17.90
N ILE A 17 -3.86 0.94 17.63
CA ILE A 17 -3.37 0.83 16.24
C ILE A 17 -4.20 -0.19 15.45
N SER A 18 -4.59 -1.30 16.07
CA SER A 18 -5.43 -2.33 15.46
C SER A 18 -6.78 -1.81 14.98
N ASP A 19 -7.33 -0.77 15.64
CA ASP A 19 -8.66 -0.25 15.34
C ASP A 19 -8.64 0.67 14.12
N VAL A 20 -7.47 1.19 13.76
CA VAL A 20 -7.28 2.10 12.62
C VAL A 20 -6.35 1.51 11.55
N LEU A 21 -5.97 0.24 11.70
CA LEU A 21 -5.12 -0.44 10.76
C LEU A 21 -5.90 -0.83 9.50
N ILE A 22 -5.48 -0.27 8.37
CA ILE A 22 -5.99 -0.63 7.05
C ILE A 22 -5.27 -1.91 6.60
N THR A 23 -6.03 -2.96 6.36
CA THR A 23 -5.53 -4.30 5.96
C THR A 23 -5.88 -4.68 4.52
N ASP A 24 -6.75 -3.92 3.84
CA ASP A 24 -7.22 -4.15 2.47
C ASP A 24 -6.38 -3.44 1.40
N ALA A 25 -5.13 -3.07 1.74
CA ALA A 25 -4.21 -2.49 0.77
C ALA A 25 -3.80 -3.53 -0.27
N ASN A 26 -3.77 -3.13 -1.55
CA ASN A 26 -3.27 -3.99 -2.62
C ASN A 26 -1.80 -4.36 -2.35
N THR A 27 -1.46 -5.61 -2.59
CA THR A 27 -0.09 -6.13 -2.49
C THR A 27 0.41 -6.62 -3.85
N THR A 28 1.73 -6.66 -4.01
CA THR A 28 2.44 -7.22 -5.17
C THR A 28 3.75 -7.86 -4.70
N THR A 29 4.40 -8.63 -5.55
CA THR A 29 5.75 -9.16 -5.27
C THR A 29 6.82 -8.37 -6.03
N GLN A 30 8.10 -8.55 -5.65
CA GLN A 30 9.23 -7.89 -6.31
C GLN A 30 9.43 -8.34 -7.76
N ASP A 31 8.97 -9.55 -8.10
CA ASP A 31 9.10 -10.14 -9.43
C ASP A 31 7.90 -9.81 -10.35
N THR A 32 6.89 -9.10 -9.84
CA THR A 32 5.73 -8.70 -10.64
C THR A 32 6.13 -7.65 -11.67
N LEU A 33 5.73 -7.85 -12.93
CA LEU A 33 6.04 -6.90 -13.99
C LEU A 33 5.26 -5.59 -13.81
N ILE A 34 5.89 -4.48 -14.13
CA ILE A 34 5.27 -3.15 -14.08
C ILE A 34 3.96 -3.10 -14.87
N ASN A 35 3.93 -3.70 -16.07
CA ASN A 35 2.74 -3.71 -16.92
C ASN A 35 1.52 -4.37 -16.25
N ASP A 36 1.76 -5.37 -15.38
CA ASP A 36 0.70 -6.11 -14.70
C ASP A 36 0.11 -5.31 -13.52
N ILE A 37 0.85 -4.31 -13.01
CA ILE A 37 0.42 -3.47 -11.88
C ILE A 37 -0.11 -2.09 -12.28
N ILE A 38 -0.01 -1.67 -13.55
CA ILE A 38 -0.51 -0.37 -14.04
C ILE A 38 -2.00 -0.20 -13.74
N ASP A 39 -2.81 -1.21 -14.05
CA ASP A 39 -4.26 -1.16 -13.85
C ASP A 39 -4.64 -1.10 -12.37
N ILE A 40 -3.89 -1.79 -11.52
CA ILE A 40 -4.06 -1.77 -10.07
C ILE A 40 -3.68 -0.39 -9.53
N ALA A 41 -2.52 0.14 -9.95
CA ALA A 41 -2.04 1.45 -9.57
C ALA A 41 -2.99 2.57 -9.98
N ALA A 42 -3.63 2.47 -11.16
CA ALA A 42 -4.58 3.45 -11.64
C ALA A 42 -5.84 3.56 -10.73
N LYS A 43 -6.27 2.45 -10.12
CA LYS A 43 -7.53 2.33 -9.38
C LYS A 43 -7.36 2.36 -7.86
N THR A 44 -6.20 1.99 -7.34
CA THR A 44 -5.96 1.90 -5.90
C THR A 44 -6.05 3.28 -5.24
N ARG A 45 -6.66 3.31 -4.04
CA ARG A 45 -6.68 4.50 -3.18
C ARG A 45 -5.37 4.70 -2.44
N PHE A 46 -4.62 3.62 -2.25
CA PHE A 46 -3.45 3.56 -1.39
C PHE A 46 -2.23 3.03 -2.14
N PRO A 47 -1.00 3.34 -1.69
CA PRO A 47 0.20 2.71 -2.23
C PRO A 47 0.09 1.18 -2.24
N ILE A 48 0.72 0.56 -3.22
CA ILE A 48 0.77 -0.90 -3.33
C ILE A 48 1.92 -1.38 -2.44
N ALA A 49 1.65 -2.30 -1.53
CA ALA A 49 2.68 -2.90 -0.69
C ALA A 49 3.42 -4.00 -1.45
N VAL A 50 4.75 -3.96 -1.43
CA VAL A 50 5.59 -5.00 -2.02
C VAL A 50 5.95 -5.99 -0.93
N ILE A 51 5.59 -7.25 -1.09
CA ILE A 51 5.82 -8.31 -0.12
C ILE A 51 6.71 -9.40 -0.69
N ASP A 52 7.40 -10.12 0.19
CA ASP A 52 8.05 -11.38 -0.15
C ASP A 52 6.98 -12.44 -0.43
N GLU A 53 7.14 -13.21 -1.50
CA GLU A 53 6.18 -14.25 -1.85
C GLU A 53 6.19 -15.42 -0.84
N ASN A 54 7.32 -15.67 -0.18
CA ASN A 54 7.49 -16.85 0.68
C ASN A 54 6.91 -16.66 2.08
N ASP A 55 7.07 -15.47 2.66
CA ASP A 55 6.73 -15.20 4.06
C ASP A 55 5.82 -13.98 4.28
N ASN A 56 5.36 -13.33 3.19
CA ASN A 56 4.56 -12.11 3.22
C ASN A 56 5.21 -10.93 3.96
N THR A 57 6.53 -10.95 4.16
CA THR A 57 7.24 -9.84 4.78
C THR A 57 7.21 -8.62 3.88
N LEU A 58 6.89 -7.46 4.44
CA LEU A 58 6.91 -6.19 3.71
C LEU A 58 8.33 -5.85 3.26
N LYS A 59 8.53 -5.74 1.95
CA LYS A 59 9.79 -5.33 1.31
C LYS A 59 9.82 -3.85 0.99
N GLY A 60 8.67 -3.24 0.80
CA GLY A 60 8.56 -1.81 0.52
C GLY A 60 7.17 -1.41 0.08
N ILE A 61 7.06 -0.20 -0.48
CA ILE A 61 5.83 0.33 -1.07
C ILE A 61 6.16 0.94 -2.43
N ILE A 62 5.17 0.94 -3.32
CA ILE A 62 5.22 1.64 -4.60
C ILE A 62 4.01 2.56 -4.68
N SER A 63 4.23 3.84 -4.99
CA SER A 63 3.12 4.78 -5.15
C SER A 63 2.50 4.67 -6.55
N LYS A 64 1.24 5.11 -6.67
CA LYS A 64 0.59 5.25 -7.98
C LYS A 64 1.40 6.15 -8.93
N ALA A 65 2.02 7.20 -8.42
CA ALA A 65 2.82 8.12 -9.21
C ALA A 65 4.06 7.42 -9.79
N ASP A 66 4.75 6.60 -8.99
CA ASP A 66 5.94 5.86 -9.43
C ASP A 66 5.58 4.93 -10.60
N VAL A 67 4.52 4.13 -10.45
CA VAL A 67 4.06 3.20 -11.51
C VAL A 67 3.66 3.97 -12.78
N LEU A 68 2.86 5.03 -12.66
CA LEU A 68 2.39 5.80 -13.82
C LEU A 68 3.45 6.72 -14.43
N SER A 69 4.58 6.95 -13.74
CA SER A 69 5.71 7.67 -14.33
C SER A 69 6.59 6.76 -15.18
N SER A 70 6.62 5.46 -14.89
CA SER A 70 7.44 4.47 -15.60
C SER A 70 7.00 4.17 -17.03
N ILE A 71 5.81 4.64 -17.44
CA ILE A 71 5.27 4.52 -18.80
C ILE A 71 5.75 5.63 -19.76
N HIS A 72 6.65 6.51 -19.30
CA HIS A 72 7.23 7.61 -20.08
C HIS A 72 8.74 7.42 -20.31
#